data_AF-A0A4Z2DH77-F1
#
_entry.id   AF-A0A4Z2DH77-F1
#
_cell.length_a   1.000
_cell.length_b   1.000
_cell.length_c   1.000
_cell.angle_alpha   90.00
_cell.angle_beta   90.00
_cell.angle_gamma   90.00
#
_symmetry.space_group_name_H-M   'P 1'
#
loop_
_entity.id
_entity.type
_entity.pdbx_description
1 polymer ?
#
loop_
_entity_poly.entity_id
_entity_poly.type
_entity_poly.pdbx_seq_one_letter_code
_entity_poly.pdbx_strand_id
1 'polypeptide(L)'
;MVHQNRILQLFLFICTSFVSSSSIPWPPKENYFDQTLDHFSFQARNLTFKQRYLYEDKWFKPNGPIFFYCGNEGEIGGFWNNTGLVFELAPSFNAFILFAEHRYYGKSLPFDKSFQQPYIQYLSIGQALADYAYLIEGIKNKFNMTRSPVVAFGGSYGGMLAAYMRAKYPHIVKGALAASAPVRWVAGEGNFHDFFEAVTKDYHDADPKCSEKIKNAFTVAVQLSQKPDVGYKQLSEQLRLCQPIENDFEFYWMLKWARNAFVMMAMLDYPYKASFMASLPPNPVNVSCKNALSAIDPIPTLREAVGVFYNSSQCMFTILCGSLCAFSIFHMKTFRPTILRLILPAHKISGFSD
;
A
#
# COMPACT_ATOMS: atom_id res chain seq x y z
N MET A 1 -42.26 -29.14 8.94
CA MET A 1 -41.04 -28.33 9.16
C MET A 1 -39.76 -29.05 8.69
N VAL A 2 -39.79 -29.76 7.54
CA VAL A 2 -38.60 -30.45 6.94
C VAL A 2 -38.67 -30.37 5.40
N HIS A 3 -39.13 -29.24 4.85
CA HIS A 3 -39.25 -29.09 3.38
C HIS A 3 -38.83 -27.72 2.81
N GLN A 4 -38.26 -26.83 3.63
CA GLN A 4 -37.70 -25.55 3.17
C GLN A 4 -36.16 -25.53 3.06
N ASN A 5 -35.46 -26.56 3.52
CA ASN A 5 -33.99 -26.59 3.57
C ASN A 5 -33.28 -27.24 2.36
N ARG A 6 -34.01 -27.75 1.36
CA ARG A 6 -33.38 -28.35 0.16
C ARG A 6 -33.32 -27.43 -1.06
N ILE A 7 -34.08 -26.33 -1.07
CA ILE A 7 -34.06 -25.35 -2.17
C ILE A 7 -32.91 -24.34 -2.00
N LEU A 8 -32.50 -24.06 -0.76
CA LEU A 8 -31.38 -23.14 -0.47
C LEU A 8 -30.00 -23.74 -0.75
N GLN A 9 -29.86 -25.09 -0.73
CA GLN A 9 -28.60 -25.76 -1.07
C GLN A 9 -28.41 -25.97 -2.58
N LEU A 10 -29.49 -25.91 -3.38
CA LEU A 10 -29.41 -26.06 -4.83
C LEU A 10 -29.03 -24.75 -5.55
N PHE A 11 -29.21 -23.59 -4.90
CA PHE A 11 -28.82 -22.28 -5.45
C PHE A 11 -27.34 -21.93 -5.23
N LEU A 12 -26.61 -22.69 -4.41
CA LEU A 12 -25.17 -22.49 -4.20
C LEU A 12 -24.27 -23.25 -5.19
N PHE A 13 -24.83 -24.06 -6.09
CA PHE A 13 -24.06 -24.95 -6.97
C PHE A 13 -24.16 -24.63 -8.47
N ILE A 14 -24.82 -23.54 -8.87
CA ILE A 14 -24.88 -23.10 -10.27
C ILE A 14 -24.62 -21.60 -10.34
N CYS A 15 -23.41 -21.20 -9.94
CA CYS A 15 -22.80 -19.94 -10.35
C CYS A 15 -21.28 -20.14 -10.55
N THR A 16 -20.91 -21.27 -11.18
CA THR A 16 -19.70 -21.29 -12.02
C THR A 16 -20.04 -20.62 -13.35
N SER A 17 -20.48 -19.36 -13.29
CA SER A 17 -20.36 -18.49 -14.44
C SER A 17 -18.87 -18.47 -14.76
N PHE A 18 -18.54 -18.81 -16.00
CA PHE A 18 -17.22 -18.57 -16.57
C PHE A 18 -16.80 -17.15 -16.19
N VAL A 19 -15.98 -17.02 -15.15
CA VAL A 19 -15.18 -15.83 -14.93
C VAL A 19 -14.15 -15.93 -16.03
N SER A 20 -14.51 -15.44 -17.22
CA SER A 20 -13.50 -15.07 -18.19
C SER A 20 -12.61 -14.09 -17.45
N SER A 21 -11.42 -14.54 -17.06
CA SER A 21 -10.35 -13.66 -16.60
C SER A 21 -10.16 -12.62 -17.70
N SER A 22 -10.83 -11.48 -17.57
CA SER A 22 -10.64 -10.38 -18.49
C SER A 22 -9.27 -9.84 -18.16
N SER A 23 -8.29 -10.17 -18.98
CA SER A 23 -6.93 -9.64 -18.85
C SER A 23 -7.02 -8.12 -18.71
N ILE A 24 -6.43 -7.57 -17.64
CA ILE A 24 -6.34 -6.12 -17.42
C ILE A 24 -5.70 -5.51 -18.68
N PRO A 25 -6.36 -4.56 -19.36
CA PRO A 25 -5.82 -3.98 -20.59
C PRO A 25 -4.43 -3.37 -20.33
N TRP A 26 -3.45 -3.73 -21.15
CA TRP A 26 -2.08 -3.24 -21.04
C TRP A 26 -1.46 -3.01 -22.42
N PRO A 27 -0.78 -1.87 -22.66
CA PRO A 27 -0.65 -0.73 -21.76
C PRO A 27 -1.97 0.07 -21.62
N PRO A 28 -2.22 0.73 -20.48
CA PRO A 28 -3.34 1.65 -20.33
C PRO A 28 -3.24 2.84 -21.28
N LYS A 29 -4.38 3.46 -21.63
CA LYS A 29 -4.38 4.77 -22.29
C LYS A 29 -3.93 5.82 -21.26
N GLU A 30 -2.74 6.39 -21.44
CA GLU A 30 -2.16 7.42 -20.58
C GLU A 30 -2.46 8.82 -21.16
N ASN A 31 -2.82 9.77 -20.29
CA ASN A 31 -2.91 11.18 -20.66
C ASN A 31 -2.70 12.08 -19.42
N TYR A 32 -2.66 13.39 -19.62
CA TYR A 32 -2.43 14.39 -18.58
C TYR A 32 -3.55 15.42 -18.56
N PHE A 33 -3.87 15.90 -17.37
CA PHE A 33 -4.82 16.97 -17.11
C PHE A 33 -4.06 18.18 -16.57
N ASP A 34 -4.38 19.36 -17.09
CA ASP A 34 -3.86 20.62 -16.55
C ASP A 34 -4.56 20.93 -15.24
N GLN A 35 -3.91 20.58 -14.13
CA GLN A 35 -4.45 20.65 -12.79
C GLN A 35 -4.03 21.95 -12.11
N THR A 36 -4.92 22.56 -11.35
CA THR A 36 -4.59 23.74 -10.53
C THR A 36 -3.59 23.36 -9.44
N LEU A 37 -2.53 24.16 -9.30
CA LEU A 37 -1.49 23.94 -8.30
C LEU A 37 -2.06 24.01 -6.87
N ASP A 38 -2.85 25.04 -6.60
CA ASP A 38 -3.45 25.29 -5.29
C ASP A 38 -4.96 25.60 -5.41
N HIS A 39 -5.79 24.67 -4.95
CA HIS A 39 -7.24 24.80 -4.95
C HIS A 39 -7.79 25.71 -3.84
N PHE A 40 -6.97 26.05 -2.85
CA PHE A 40 -7.40 26.77 -1.64
C PHE A 40 -6.80 28.16 -1.52
N SER A 41 -6.04 28.61 -2.51
CA SER A 41 -5.51 29.98 -2.61
C SER A 41 -5.80 30.59 -3.97
N PHE A 42 -6.37 31.80 -3.97
CA PHE A 42 -6.62 32.54 -5.20
C PHE A 42 -5.34 33.14 -5.81
N GLN A 43 -4.25 33.29 -5.03
CA GLN A 43 -3.00 33.88 -5.51
C GLN A 43 -2.29 33.00 -6.55
N ALA A 44 -2.47 31.68 -6.46
CA ALA A 44 -1.88 30.70 -7.36
C ALA A 44 -2.87 30.14 -8.39
N ARG A 45 -4.02 30.80 -8.60
CA ARG A 45 -5.14 30.28 -9.42
C ARG A 45 -4.75 29.93 -10.87
N ASN A 46 -3.77 30.65 -11.43
CA ASN A 46 -3.30 30.45 -12.81
C ASN A 46 -2.11 29.49 -12.91
N LEU A 47 -1.56 29.03 -11.78
CA LEU A 47 -0.47 28.07 -11.78
C LEU A 47 -1.05 26.66 -11.91
N THR A 48 -0.55 25.93 -12.89
CA THR A 48 -0.99 24.56 -13.18
C THR A 48 0.18 23.61 -13.25
N PHE A 49 -0.12 22.32 -13.11
CA PHE A 49 0.82 21.23 -13.38
C PHE A 49 0.12 20.08 -14.10
N LYS A 50 0.90 19.21 -14.74
CA LYS A 50 0.37 18.05 -15.46
C LYS A 50 0.11 16.92 -14.47
N GLN A 51 -1.17 16.68 -14.16
CA GLN A 51 -1.59 15.49 -13.41
C GLN A 51 -1.83 14.33 -14.38
N ARG A 52 -1.14 13.22 -14.18
CA ARG A 52 -1.32 12.01 -14.99
C ARG A 52 -2.62 11.29 -14.61
N TYR A 53 -3.30 10.74 -15.62
CA TYR A 53 -4.37 9.78 -15.43
C TYR A 53 -4.29 8.67 -16.49
N LEU A 54 -4.85 7.52 -16.13
CA LEU A 54 -5.01 6.37 -17.00
C LEU A 54 -6.50 6.12 -17.21
N TYR A 55 -6.90 5.65 -18.39
CA TYR A 55 -8.30 5.33 -18.63
C TYR A 55 -8.49 4.17 -19.61
N GLU A 56 -9.67 3.57 -19.57
CA GLU A 56 -10.17 2.63 -20.57
C GLU A 56 -11.66 2.88 -20.80
N ASP A 57 -12.03 3.00 -22.07
CA ASP A 57 -13.38 3.31 -22.54
C ASP A 57 -13.99 2.15 -23.34
N LYS A 58 -13.26 1.05 -23.54
CA LYS A 58 -13.68 -0.15 -24.28
C LYS A 58 -15.10 -0.63 -23.95
N TRP A 59 -15.50 -0.59 -22.68
CA TRP A 59 -16.80 -1.09 -22.22
C TRP A 59 -17.85 0.00 -22.03
N PHE A 60 -17.45 1.26 -22.16
CA PHE A 60 -18.33 2.37 -21.86
C PHE A 60 -19.50 2.43 -22.84
N LYS A 61 -20.71 2.61 -22.31
CA LYS A 61 -21.91 2.96 -23.09
C LYS A 61 -22.53 4.24 -22.53
N PRO A 62 -23.29 5.00 -23.34
CA PRO A 62 -23.98 6.20 -22.85
C PRO A 62 -24.76 5.93 -21.56
N ASN A 63 -24.58 6.83 -20.58
CA ASN A 63 -25.12 6.74 -19.21
C ASN A 63 -24.53 5.64 -18.31
N GLY A 64 -23.53 4.88 -18.78
CA GLY A 64 -22.74 3.98 -17.93
C GLY A 64 -21.99 4.75 -16.82
N PRO A 65 -21.63 4.09 -15.72
CA PRO A 65 -20.88 4.71 -14.63
C PRO A 65 -19.42 4.97 -15.01
N ILE A 66 -18.79 5.91 -14.32
CA ILE A 66 -17.34 6.04 -14.26
C ILE A 66 -16.86 5.31 -13.02
N PHE A 67 -16.04 4.28 -13.19
CA PHE A 67 -15.27 3.66 -12.11
C PHE A 67 -13.98 4.44 -11.94
N PHE A 68 -13.93 5.22 -10.86
CA PHE A 68 -12.87 6.16 -10.58
C PHE A 68 -11.95 5.62 -9.49
N TYR A 69 -10.72 5.24 -9.82
CA TYR A 69 -9.73 4.86 -8.82
C TYR A 69 -8.99 6.10 -8.29
N CYS A 70 -9.10 6.32 -6.98
CA CYS A 70 -8.36 7.33 -6.24
C CYS A 70 -6.92 6.85 -6.04
N GLY A 71 -6.02 7.19 -6.98
CA GLY A 71 -4.60 6.86 -6.86
C GLY A 71 -4.00 7.36 -5.55
N ASN A 72 -3.05 6.62 -4.99
CA ASN A 72 -2.54 6.89 -3.65
C ASN A 72 -1.02 7.06 -3.66
N GLU A 73 -0.31 6.58 -2.65
CA GLU A 73 1.10 6.84 -2.37
C GLU A 73 2.10 6.12 -3.30
N GLY A 74 1.81 6.06 -4.59
CA GLY A 74 2.61 5.33 -5.57
C GLY A 74 2.37 5.73 -7.01
N GLU A 75 3.12 5.10 -7.91
CA GLU A 75 2.95 5.22 -9.35
C GLU A 75 1.63 4.57 -9.78
N ILE A 76 0.83 5.27 -10.60
CA ILE A 76 -0.54 4.86 -10.90
C ILE A 76 -0.68 3.56 -11.71
N GLY A 77 0.31 3.22 -12.54
CA GLY A 77 0.35 1.96 -13.30
C GLY A 77 0.47 0.71 -12.41
N GLY A 78 1.15 0.83 -11.27
CA GLY A 78 1.17 -0.22 -10.25
C GLY A 78 -0.24 -0.55 -9.73
N PHE A 79 -1.06 0.46 -9.45
CA PHE A 79 -2.45 0.26 -9.01
C PHE A 79 -3.35 -0.26 -10.14
N TRP A 80 -3.14 0.21 -11.38
CA TRP A 80 -3.83 -0.30 -12.57
C TRP A 80 -3.70 -1.83 -12.68
N ASN A 81 -2.47 -2.35 -12.57
CA ASN A 81 -2.19 -3.79 -12.71
C ASN A 81 -2.68 -4.65 -11.54
N ASN A 82 -2.96 -4.06 -10.38
CA ASN A 82 -3.30 -4.80 -9.16
C ASN A 82 -4.75 -4.57 -8.69
N THR A 83 -5.57 -3.86 -9.48
CA THR A 83 -6.99 -3.59 -9.14
C THR A 83 -7.92 -4.29 -10.13
N GLY A 84 -7.78 -5.61 -10.26
CA GLY A 84 -8.53 -6.45 -11.21
C GLY A 84 -10.05 -6.30 -11.12
N LEU A 85 -10.59 -6.15 -9.90
CA LEU A 85 -12.02 -5.99 -9.65
C LEU A 85 -12.68 -4.88 -10.50
N VAL A 86 -11.99 -3.76 -10.71
CA VAL A 86 -12.54 -2.64 -11.50
C VAL A 86 -12.74 -3.05 -12.97
N PHE A 87 -11.83 -3.87 -13.52
CA PHE A 87 -11.90 -4.37 -14.89
C PHE A 87 -12.90 -5.52 -15.04
N GLU A 88 -12.99 -6.40 -14.04
CA GLU A 88 -13.96 -7.50 -14.03
C GLU A 88 -15.40 -6.99 -14.01
N LEU A 89 -15.66 -5.89 -13.29
CA LEU A 89 -16.99 -5.29 -13.20
C LEU A 89 -17.34 -4.42 -14.42
N ALA A 90 -16.35 -3.81 -15.08
CA ALA A 90 -16.60 -2.82 -16.13
C ALA A 90 -17.50 -3.31 -17.29
N PRO A 91 -17.36 -4.54 -17.84
CA PRO A 91 -18.25 -5.05 -18.89
C PRO A 91 -19.73 -5.09 -18.47
N SER A 92 -20.01 -5.59 -17.26
CA SER A 92 -21.37 -5.77 -16.76
C SER A 92 -22.07 -4.44 -16.47
N PHE A 93 -21.30 -3.44 -16.05
CA PHE A 93 -21.81 -2.09 -15.76
C PHE A 93 -21.76 -1.16 -16.97
N ASN A 94 -21.14 -1.56 -18.08
CA ASN A 94 -20.78 -0.70 -19.21
C ASN A 94 -19.99 0.54 -18.75
N ALA A 95 -19.01 0.33 -17.86
CA ALA A 95 -18.32 1.39 -17.15
C ALA A 95 -17.17 1.99 -17.97
N PHE A 96 -16.95 3.30 -17.78
CA PHE A 96 -15.70 3.97 -18.13
C PHE A 96 -14.73 3.82 -16.96
N ILE A 97 -13.50 3.39 -17.22
CA ILE A 97 -12.48 3.23 -16.19
C ILE A 97 -11.59 4.46 -16.18
N LEU A 98 -11.38 5.06 -15.01
CA LEU A 98 -10.50 6.21 -14.83
C LEU A 98 -9.65 6.04 -13.57
N PHE A 99 -8.33 6.05 -13.71
CA PHE A 99 -7.38 6.02 -12.61
C PHE A 99 -6.64 7.35 -12.57
N ALA A 100 -6.76 8.09 -11.48
CA ALA A 100 -6.09 9.38 -11.32
C ALA A 100 -4.84 9.23 -10.48
N GLU A 101 -3.68 9.66 -10.98
CA GLU A 101 -2.48 9.70 -10.17
C GLU A 101 -2.55 10.79 -9.12
N HIS A 102 -2.11 10.47 -7.90
CA HIS A 102 -2.05 11.42 -6.80
C HIS A 102 -0.96 12.48 -7.06
N ARG A 103 -1.26 13.75 -6.78
CA ARG A 103 -0.23 14.81 -6.82
C ARG A 103 1.00 14.42 -5.99
N TYR A 104 2.19 14.75 -6.45
CA TYR A 104 3.50 14.39 -5.86
C TYR A 104 3.89 12.91 -5.97
N TYR A 105 3.15 12.08 -6.71
CA TYR A 105 3.52 10.68 -6.96
C TYR A 105 3.65 10.42 -8.46
N GLY A 106 4.43 9.38 -8.79
CA GLY A 106 4.75 8.98 -10.16
C GLY A 106 5.24 10.14 -11.02
N LYS A 107 4.49 10.46 -12.08
CA LYS A 107 4.80 11.54 -13.03
C LYS A 107 4.02 12.83 -12.73
N SER A 108 3.17 12.83 -11.71
CA SER A 108 2.29 13.96 -11.36
C SER A 108 2.95 14.90 -10.36
N LEU A 109 4.08 15.49 -10.76
CA LEU A 109 4.90 16.35 -9.92
C LEU A 109 4.65 17.83 -10.24
N PRO A 110 4.20 18.65 -9.28
CA PRO A 110 3.97 20.07 -9.53
C PRO A 110 5.24 20.89 -9.82
N PHE A 111 6.39 20.40 -9.35
CA PHE A 111 7.71 21.03 -9.55
C PHE A 111 8.80 19.98 -9.75
N ASP A 112 9.90 20.33 -10.41
CA ASP A 112 11.09 19.46 -10.48
C ASP A 112 11.64 19.13 -9.09
N LYS A 113 11.59 20.10 -8.17
CA LYS A 113 12.03 19.97 -6.78
C LYS A 113 10.86 19.76 -5.81
N SER A 114 9.82 19.04 -6.25
CA SER A 114 8.55 18.85 -5.52
C SER A 114 8.71 18.49 -4.04
N PHE A 115 9.74 17.72 -3.65
CA PHE A 115 9.91 17.26 -2.28
C PHE A 115 10.71 18.20 -1.37
N GLN A 116 11.20 19.32 -1.89
CA GLN A 116 11.96 20.31 -1.12
C GLN A 116 11.05 21.43 -0.60
N GLN A 117 11.47 22.11 0.45
CA GLN A 117 10.81 23.34 0.88
C GLN A 117 11.11 24.48 -0.12
N PRO A 118 10.14 25.38 -0.39
CA PRO A 118 8.74 25.38 0.04
C PRO A 118 7.81 24.54 -0.86
N TYR A 119 8.31 23.93 -1.93
CA TYR A 119 7.54 23.29 -3.00
C TYR A 119 6.61 22.16 -2.57
N ILE A 120 6.93 21.45 -1.50
CA ILE A 120 6.12 20.34 -0.96
C ILE A 120 4.83 20.79 -0.25
N GLN A 121 4.65 22.09 0.01
CA GLN A 121 3.51 22.60 0.79
C GLN A 121 2.13 22.27 0.18
N TYR A 122 2.05 22.02 -1.14
CA TYR A 122 0.80 21.69 -1.81
C TYR A 122 0.45 20.20 -1.76
N LEU A 123 1.24 19.37 -1.06
CA LEU A 123 0.94 17.97 -0.80
C LEU A 123 0.01 17.84 0.42
N SER A 124 -1.30 17.74 0.17
CA SER A 124 -2.28 17.44 1.21
C SER A 124 -3.47 16.64 0.67
N ILE A 125 -4.18 15.96 1.57
CA ILE A 125 -5.42 15.23 1.23
C ILE A 125 -6.46 16.16 0.62
N GLY A 126 -6.66 17.35 1.19
CA GLY A 126 -7.63 18.31 0.67
C GLY A 126 -7.35 18.70 -0.78
N GLN A 127 -6.08 18.93 -1.10
CA GLN A 127 -5.64 19.26 -2.44
C GLN A 127 -5.82 18.09 -3.42
N ALA A 128 -5.50 16.87 -3.00
CA ALA A 128 -5.69 15.68 -3.83
C ALA A 128 -7.18 15.38 -4.10
N LEU A 129 -8.06 15.55 -3.11
CA LEU A 129 -9.51 15.39 -3.32
C LEU A 129 -10.06 16.45 -4.29
N ALA A 130 -9.58 17.68 -4.19
CA ALA A 130 -9.93 18.73 -5.15
C ALA A 130 -9.41 18.42 -6.56
N ASP A 131 -8.20 17.86 -6.69
CA ASP A 131 -7.68 17.41 -7.98
C ASP A 131 -8.61 16.41 -8.64
N TYR A 132 -9.04 15.39 -7.89
CA TYR A 132 -9.95 14.37 -8.39
C TYR A 132 -11.30 14.95 -8.79
N ALA A 133 -11.86 15.87 -8.00
CA ALA A 133 -13.11 16.54 -8.34
C ALA A 133 -13.00 17.29 -9.69
N TYR A 134 -11.95 18.09 -9.87
CA TYR A 134 -11.71 18.83 -11.12
C TYR A 134 -11.45 17.90 -12.32
N LEU A 135 -10.64 16.86 -12.11
CA LEU A 135 -10.34 15.88 -13.15
C LEU A 135 -11.61 15.14 -13.60
N ILE A 136 -12.44 14.66 -12.67
CA ILE A 136 -13.69 13.96 -12.99
C ILE A 136 -14.60 14.84 -13.84
N GLU A 137 -14.81 16.09 -13.46
CA GLU A 137 -15.64 17.03 -14.22
C GLU A 137 -15.03 17.32 -15.61
N GLY A 138 -13.71 17.50 -15.69
CA GLY A 138 -12.99 17.67 -16.94
C GLY A 138 -13.15 16.47 -17.89
N ILE A 139 -13.05 15.25 -17.36
CA ILE A 139 -13.23 14.01 -18.12
C ILE A 139 -14.70 13.85 -18.56
N LYS A 140 -15.66 14.15 -17.68
CA LYS A 140 -17.08 14.14 -18.04
C LYS A 140 -17.38 15.06 -19.22
N ASN A 141 -16.82 16.26 -19.23
CA ASN A 141 -17.01 17.20 -20.34
C ASN A 141 -16.31 16.70 -21.62
N LYS A 142 -15.04 16.27 -21.50
CA LYS A 142 -14.24 15.79 -22.64
C LYS A 142 -14.86 14.61 -23.37
N PHE A 143 -15.49 13.69 -22.65
CA PHE A 143 -16.07 12.46 -23.19
C PHE A 143 -17.61 12.48 -23.26
N ASN A 144 -18.24 13.64 -23.07
CA ASN A 144 -19.71 13.80 -23.06
C ASN A 144 -20.44 12.85 -22.08
N MET A 145 -19.87 12.66 -20.89
CA MET A 145 -20.36 11.80 -19.82
C MET A 145 -20.98 12.60 -18.65
N THR A 146 -21.55 13.77 -18.92
CA THR A 146 -22.07 14.71 -17.89
C THR A 146 -23.12 14.07 -16.98
N ARG A 147 -23.90 13.11 -17.49
CA ARG A 147 -24.92 12.36 -16.74
C ARG A 147 -24.41 11.07 -16.08
N SER A 148 -23.18 10.65 -16.38
CA SER A 148 -22.65 9.39 -15.85
C SER A 148 -22.44 9.48 -14.34
N PRO A 149 -22.96 8.51 -13.55
CA PRO A 149 -22.67 8.42 -12.14
C PRO A 149 -21.21 8.01 -11.93
N VAL A 150 -20.59 8.48 -10.84
CA VAL A 150 -19.20 8.13 -10.52
C VAL A 150 -19.18 7.27 -9.27
N VAL A 151 -18.46 6.15 -9.32
CA VAL A 151 -18.19 5.30 -8.15
C VAL A 151 -16.69 5.35 -7.90
N ALA A 152 -16.30 5.79 -6.70
CA ALA A 152 -14.89 5.86 -6.31
C ALA A 152 -14.40 4.51 -5.78
N PHE A 153 -13.18 4.13 -6.14
CA PHE A 153 -12.50 2.93 -5.70
C PHE A 153 -11.14 3.32 -5.12
N GLY A 154 -10.68 2.56 -4.13
CA GLY A 154 -9.30 2.68 -3.66
C GLY A 154 -8.98 1.65 -2.58
N GLY A 155 -7.70 1.27 -2.52
CA GLY A 155 -7.14 0.43 -1.46
C GLY A 155 -6.23 1.22 -0.52
N SER A 156 -6.13 0.83 0.75
CA SER A 156 -5.25 1.50 1.73
C SER A 156 -5.58 3.00 1.86
N TYR A 157 -4.59 3.90 1.76
CA TYR A 157 -4.81 5.35 1.68
C TYR A 157 -5.71 5.74 0.48
N GLY A 158 -5.63 5.04 -0.64
CA GLY A 158 -6.56 5.22 -1.77
C GLY A 158 -8.02 4.95 -1.36
N GLY A 159 -8.24 3.96 -0.49
CA GLY A 159 -9.56 3.68 0.07
C GLY A 159 -10.06 4.79 0.99
N MET A 160 -9.15 5.39 1.78
CA MET A 160 -9.47 6.60 2.56
C MET A 160 -9.86 7.75 1.63
N LEU A 161 -9.10 7.98 0.56
CA LEU A 161 -9.41 8.99 -0.46
C LEU A 161 -10.76 8.73 -1.12
N ALA A 162 -11.09 7.48 -1.47
CA ALA A 162 -12.39 7.12 -2.03
C ALA A 162 -13.55 7.42 -1.05
N ALA A 163 -13.40 7.04 0.22
CA ALA A 163 -14.36 7.37 1.27
C ALA A 163 -14.52 8.89 1.45
N TYR A 164 -13.41 9.63 1.48
CA TYR A 164 -13.42 11.08 1.63
C TYR A 164 -13.98 11.80 0.40
N MET A 165 -13.74 11.30 -0.81
CA MET A 165 -14.37 11.79 -2.05
C MET A 165 -15.88 11.67 -1.94
N ARG A 166 -16.41 10.51 -1.51
CA ARG A 166 -17.85 10.34 -1.31
C ARG A 166 -18.39 11.26 -0.21
N ALA A 167 -17.68 11.42 0.89
CA ALA A 167 -18.12 12.25 2.01
C ALA A 167 -18.10 13.77 1.71
N LYS A 168 -17.08 14.26 1.00
CA LYS A 168 -16.87 15.69 0.73
C LYS A 168 -17.45 16.16 -0.61
N TYR A 169 -17.49 15.28 -1.61
CA TYR A 169 -18.00 15.56 -2.94
C TYR A 169 -19.15 14.61 -3.34
N PRO A 170 -20.22 14.46 -2.53
CA PRO A 170 -21.33 13.53 -2.82
C PRO A 170 -22.14 13.91 -4.08
N HIS A 171 -22.01 15.15 -4.54
CA HIS A 171 -22.59 15.64 -5.79
C HIS A 171 -21.85 15.11 -7.02
N ILE A 172 -20.54 14.80 -6.90
CA ILE A 172 -19.70 14.22 -7.96
C ILE A 172 -19.71 12.68 -7.86
N VAL A 173 -19.41 12.14 -6.67
CA VAL A 173 -19.24 10.70 -6.42
C VAL A 173 -20.48 10.12 -5.75
N LYS A 174 -21.15 9.17 -6.41
CA LYS A 174 -22.41 8.54 -5.95
C LYS A 174 -22.21 7.42 -4.93
N GLY A 175 -21.07 6.74 -4.96
CA GLY A 175 -20.71 5.69 -4.02
C GLY A 175 -19.20 5.51 -3.96
N ALA A 176 -18.71 4.84 -2.93
CA ALA A 176 -17.29 4.52 -2.79
C ALA A 176 -17.08 3.10 -2.26
N LEU A 177 -16.14 2.37 -2.87
CA LEU A 177 -15.57 1.14 -2.33
C LEU A 177 -14.20 1.47 -1.71
N ALA A 178 -14.19 1.59 -0.38
CA ALA A 178 -13.00 1.89 0.40
C ALA A 178 -12.38 0.60 0.97
N ALA A 179 -11.56 -0.08 0.16
CA ALA A 179 -10.98 -1.37 0.52
C ALA A 179 -9.80 -1.20 1.50
N SER A 180 -9.86 -1.91 2.63
CA SER A 180 -8.81 -1.92 3.66
C SER A 180 -8.33 -0.52 4.05
N ALA A 181 -9.26 0.43 4.20
CA ALA A 181 -8.97 1.84 4.48
C ALA A 181 -8.90 2.10 6.00
N PRO A 182 -7.73 2.43 6.58
CA PRO A 182 -7.55 2.51 8.03
C PRO A 182 -8.06 3.84 8.64
N VAL A 183 -9.22 4.36 8.20
CA VAL A 183 -9.71 5.72 8.50
C VAL A 183 -9.75 6.08 9.99
N ARG A 184 -10.06 5.13 10.87
CA ARG A 184 -10.08 5.35 12.33
C ARG A 184 -8.67 5.45 12.92
N TRP A 185 -7.75 4.61 12.45
CA TRP A 185 -6.39 4.55 12.96
C TRP A 185 -5.61 5.83 12.65
N VAL A 186 -5.67 6.30 11.40
CA VAL A 186 -5.07 7.60 10.98
C VAL A 186 -5.76 8.82 11.60
N ALA A 187 -7.00 8.69 12.07
CA ALA A 187 -7.69 9.74 12.83
C ALA A 187 -7.29 9.77 14.32
N GLY A 188 -6.45 8.82 14.76
CA GLY A 188 -6.02 8.69 16.16
C GLY A 188 -7.05 8.01 17.06
N GLU A 189 -8.05 7.31 16.51
CA GLU A 189 -9.10 6.61 17.27
C GLU A 189 -8.76 5.15 17.59
N GLY A 190 -7.62 4.62 17.13
CA GLY A 190 -7.17 3.25 17.39
C GLY A 190 -6.07 3.18 18.44
N ASN A 191 -5.86 2.01 19.04
CA ASN A 191 -4.71 1.81 19.91
C ASN A 191 -3.44 1.67 19.04
N PHE A 192 -2.35 2.27 19.52
CA PHE A 192 -1.07 2.28 18.83
C PHE A 192 -0.50 0.88 18.59
N HIS A 193 -0.80 -0.06 19.49
CA HIS A 193 -0.26 -1.42 19.44
C HIS A 193 -1.04 -2.35 18.50
N ASP A 194 -2.32 -2.06 18.23
CA ASP A 194 -3.23 -2.94 17.47
C ASP A 194 -2.63 -3.41 16.13
N PHE A 195 -1.91 -2.54 15.44
CA PHE A 195 -1.29 -2.87 14.15
C PHE A 195 -0.25 -3.99 14.28
N PHE A 196 0.67 -3.88 15.23
CA PHE A 196 1.72 -4.88 15.41
C PHE A 196 1.23 -6.12 16.16
N GLU A 197 0.19 -5.99 16.97
CA GLU A 197 -0.52 -7.12 17.58
C GLU A 197 -1.22 -7.95 16.51
N ALA A 198 -1.90 -7.32 15.54
CA ALA A 198 -2.49 -8.01 14.40
C ALA A 198 -1.43 -8.74 13.56
N VAL A 199 -0.31 -8.08 13.24
CA VAL A 199 0.81 -8.74 12.55
C VAL A 199 1.32 -9.93 13.35
N THR A 200 1.50 -9.80 14.68
CA THR A 200 1.93 -10.92 15.52
C THR A 200 0.92 -12.07 15.50
N LYS A 201 -0.38 -11.72 15.50
CA LYS A 201 -1.48 -12.68 15.42
C LYS A 201 -1.44 -13.47 14.10
N ASP A 202 -1.16 -12.84 12.96
CA ASP A 202 -1.08 -13.55 11.66
C ASP A 202 -0.02 -14.66 11.69
N TYR A 203 1.15 -14.39 12.26
CA TYR A 203 2.21 -15.39 12.42
C TYR A 203 1.86 -16.47 13.45
N HIS A 204 1.20 -16.07 14.54
CA HIS A 204 0.74 -17.02 15.56
C HIS A 204 -0.35 -17.96 15.02
N ASP A 205 -1.30 -17.44 14.24
CA ASP A 205 -2.36 -18.23 13.60
C ASP A 205 -1.79 -19.17 12.53
N ALA A 206 -0.72 -18.78 11.84
CA ALA A 206 -0.01 -19.65 10.90
C ALA A 206 0.71 -20.81 11.60
N ASP A 207 1.45 -20.53 12.69
CA ASP A 207 1.99 -21.54 13.62
C ASP A 207 2.38 -20.86 14.96
N PRO A 208 1.79 -21.25 16.11
CA PRO A 208 2.13 -20.65 17.40
C PRO A 208 3.63 -20.70 17.72
N LYS A 209 4.30 -21.81 17.39
CA LYS A 209 5.75 -22.00 17.64
C LYS A 209 6.59 -21.06 16.79
N CYS A 210 6.10 -20.67 15.61
CA CYS A 210 6.78 -19.71 14.75
C CYS A 210 6.86 -18.34 15.42
N SER A 211 5.73 -17.83 15.92
CA SER A 211 5.68 -16.53 16.58
C SER A 211 6.58 -16.47 17.83
N GLU A 212 6.58 -17.53 18.65
CA GLU A 212 7.45 -17.65 19.83
C GLU A 212 8.93 -17.68 19.44
N LYS A 213 9.28 -18.42 18.38
CA LYS A 213 10.66 -18.54 17.93
C LYS A 213 11.19 -17.24 17.33
N ILE A 214 10.37 -16.51 16.57
CA ILE A 214 10.70 -15.17 16.06
C ILE A 214 10.89 -14.20 17.23
N LYS A 215 10.00 -14.22 18.23
CA LYS A 215 10.16 -13.40 19.44
C LYS A 215 11.48 -13.69 20.15
N ASN A 216 11.83 -14.97 20.34
CA ASN A 216 13.10 -15.37 20.93
C ASN A 216 14.31 -14.87 20.11
N ALA A 217 14.24 -14.94 18.78
CA ALA A 217 15.29 -14.42 17.90
C ALA A 217 15.55 -12.92 18.13
N PHE A 218 14.48 -12.11 18.24
CA PHE A 218 14.60 -10.69 18.58
C PHE A 218 15.16 -10.47 19.99
N THR A 219 14.72 -11.25 20.97
CA THR A 219 15.26 -11.19 22.35
C THR A 219 16.77 -11.45 22.38
N VAL A 220 17.23 -12.50 21.69
CA VAL A 220 18.65 -12.82 21.60
C VAL A 220 19.42 -11.72 20.86
N ALA A 221 18.85 -11.11 19.82
CA ALA A 221 19.49 -10.01 19.12
C ALA A 221 19.75 -8.80 20.04
N VAL A 222 18.76 -8.44 20.88
CA VAL A 222 18.90 -7.37 21.89
C VAL A 222 19.88 -7.75 23.00
N GLN A 223 19.96 -9.02 23.39
CA GLN A 223 20.97 -9.47 24.35
C GLN A 223 22.39 -9.36 23.79
N LEU A 224 22.58 -9.71 22.52
CA LEU A 224 23.89 -9.57 21.85
C LEU A 224 24.31 -8.09 21.77
N SER A 225 23.39 -7.17 21.51
CA SER A 225 23.72 -5.73 21.43
C SER A 225 24.20 -5.15 22.76
N GLN A 226 23.96 -5.80 23.91
CA GLN A 226 24.49 -5.36 25.22
C GLN A 226 26.01 -5.51 25.34
N LYS A 227 26.66 -6.21 24.40
CA LYS A 227 28.12 -6.29 24.29
C LYS A 227 28.56 -5.80 22.90
N PRO A 228 28.50 -4.49 22.62
CA PRO A 228 28.63 -3.93 21.26
C PRO A 228 29.84 -4.47 20.47
N ASP A 229 31.03 -4.48 21.08
CA ASP A 229 32.29 -4.86 20.41
C ASP A 229 32.27 -6.26 19.76
N VAL A 230 31.53 -7.21 20.35
CA VAL A 230 31.46 -8.60 19.87
C VAL A 230 30.09 -8.92 19.30
N GLY A 231 29.04 -8.42 19.95
CA GLY A 231 27.65 -8.69 19.60
C GLY A 231 27.27 -8.12 18.24
N TYR A 232 27.70 -6.91 17.91
CA TYR A 232 27.40 -6.32 16.60
C TYR A 232 28.11 -7.04 15.46
N LYS A 233 29.36 -7.45 15.67
CA LYS A 233 30.08 -8.30 14.72
C LYS A 233 29.36 -9.63 14.51
N GLN A 234 29.00 -10.31 15.60
CA GLN A 234 28.28 -11.57 15.55
C GLN A 234 26.92 -11.45 14.84
N LEU A 235 26.15 -10.41 15.13
CA LEU A 235 24.87 -10.13 14.47
C LEU A 235 25.06 -9.89 12.97
N SER A 236 26.06 -9.09 12.60
CA SER A 236 26.37 -8.75 11.21
C SER A 236 26.72 -9.99 10.39
N GLU A 237 27.57 -10.87 10.95
CA GLU A 237 28.00 -12.11 10.33
C GLU A 237 26.84 -13.12 10.21
N GLN A 238 26.09 -13.35 11.29
CA GLN A 238 25.01 -14.35 11.31
C GLN A 238 23.81 -13.93 10.45
N LEU A 239 23.47 -12.63 10.42
CA LEU A 239 22.44 -12.09 9.51
C LEU A 239 22.94 -11.96 8.07
N ARG A 240 24.26 -12.02 7.85
CA ARG A 240 24.93 -11.78 6.54
C ARG A 240 24.66 -10.39 5.99
N LEU A 241 24.75 -9.37 6.85
CA LEU A 241 24.57 -7.96 6.47
C LEU A 241 25.68 -7.53 5.50
N CYS A 242 25.34 -6.67 4.53
CA CYS A 242 26.32 -6.11 3.61
C CYS A 242 27.17 -5.01 4.25
N GLN A 243 26.60 -4.30 5.23
CA GLN A 243 27.30 -3.35 6.07
C GLN A 243 27.25 -3.87 7.51
N PRO A 244 28.39 -3.90 8.22
CA PRO A 244 28.39 -4.28 9.62
C PRO A 244 27.59 -3.27 10.45
N ILE A 245 27.06 -3.73 11.57
CA ILE A 245 26.54 -2.84 12.61
C ILE A 245 27.74 -2.30 13.38
N GLU A 246 27.87 -1.00 13.45
CA GLU A 246 28.96 -0.30 14.14
C GLU A 246 28.47 0.42 15.40
N ASN A 247 27.17 0.71 15.48
CA ASN A 247 26.58 1.51 16.55
C ASN A 247 25.10 1.16 16.81
N ASP A 248 24.57 1.67 17.93
CA ASP A 248 23.19 1.44 18.36
C ASP A 248 22.16 1.91 17.33
N PHE A 249 22.43 3.02 16.63
CA PHE A 249 21.52 3.54 15.62
C PHE A 249 21.33 2.53 14.48
N GLU A 250 22.40 1.94 13.97
CA GLU A 250 22.36 0.89 12.95
C GLU A 250 21.71 -0.40 13.47
N PHE A 251 21.95 -0.75 14.72
CA PHE A 251 21.27 -1.88 15.36
C PHE A 251 19.75 -1.67 15.42
N TYR A 252 19.28 -0.53 15.91
CA TYR A 252 17.85 -0.21 15.94
C TYR A 252 17.25 -0.10 14.55
N TRP A 253 18.03 0.37 13.57
CA TRP A 253 17.62 0.39 12.19
C TRP A 253 17.44 -1.02 11.62
N MET A 254 18.38 -1.93 11.91
CA MET A 254 18.29 -3.36 11.55
C MET A 254 17.04 -4.01 12.16
N LEU A 255 16.73 -3.73 13.43
CA LEU A 255 15.50 -4.25 14.07
C LEU A 255 14.23 -3.75 13.35
N LYS A 256 14.18 -2.46 13.00
CA LYS A 256 13.04 -1.87 12.27
C LYS A 256 12.92 -2.44 10.85
N TRP A 257 14.05 -2.63 10.17
CA TRP A 257 14.12 -3.26 8.87
C TRP A 257 13.62 -4.72 8.92
N ALA A 258 14.09 -5.51 9.89
CA ALA A 258 13.64 -6.89 10.06
C ALA A 258 12.13 -6.96 10.38
N ARG A 259 11.64 -6.12 11.31
CA ARG A 259 10.21 -5.98 11.63
C ARG A 259 9.39 -5.66 10.37
N ASN A 260 9.90 -4.81 9.49
CA ASN A 260 9.19 -4.41 8.28
C ASN A 260 8.93 -5.58 7.33
N ALA A 261 9.85 -6.55 7.20
CA ALA A 261 9.56 -7.76 6.41
C ALA A 261 8.31 -8.49 6.91
N PHE A 262 8.19 -8.68 8.22
CA PHE A 262 7.02 -9.36 8.80
C PHE A 262 5.72 -8.61 8.51
N VAL A 263 5.74 -7.28 8.68
CA VAL A 263 4.61 -6.40 8.32
C VAL A 263 4.25 -6.54 6.84
N MET A 264 5.23 -6.47 5.95
CA MET A 264 4.99 -6.53 4.51
C MET A 264 4.42 -7.88 4.07
N MET A 265 4.90 -8.98 4.66
CA MET A 265 4.37 -10.32 4.36
C MET A 265 2.95 -10.50 4.91
N ALA A 266 2.66 -10.00 6.12
CA ALA A 266 1.30 -10.01 6.66
C ALA A 266 0.32 -9.20 5.80
N MET A 267 0.71 -8.00 5.36
CA MET A 267 -0.11 -7.15 4.48
C MET A 267 -0.32 -7.76 3.08
N LEU A 268 0.56 -8.67 2.64
CA LEU A 268 0.57 -9.28 1.32
C LEU A 268 0.37 -10.79 1.40
N ASP A 269 -0.32 -11.28 2.42
CA ASP A 269 -0.52 -12.72 2.68
C ASP A 269 -1.58 -13.34 1.75
N TYR A 270 -1.37 -13.21 0.45
CA TYR A 270 -2.30 -13.69 -0.56
C TYR A 270 -2.16 -15.21 -0.77
N PRO A 271 -3.26 -15.93 -1.07
CA PRO A 271 -3.23 -17.37 -1.30
C PRO A 271 -2.64 -17.79 -2.67
N TYR A 272 -2.07 -16.84 -3.40
CA TYR A 272 -1.45 -17.01 -4.72
C TYR A 272 -0.22 -16.12 -4.84
N LYS A 273 0.62 -16.39 -5.85
CA LYS A 273 1.83 -15.58 -6.10
C LYS A 273 1.42 -14.15 -6.48
N ALA A 274 1.99 -13.17 -5.79
CA ALA A 274 1.69 -11.76 -6.01
C ALA A 274 2.97 -10.94 -6.19
N SER A 275 2.88 -9.91 -7.04
CA SER A 275 4.01 -9.03 -7.38
C SER A 275 3.61 -7.56 -7.28
N PHE A 276 3.13 -7.16 -6.09
CA PHE A 276 2.74 -5.77 -5.84
C PHE A 276 3.92 -4.94 -5.33
N MET A 277 4.43 -5.22 -4.11
CA MET A 277 5.61 -4.53 -3.54
C MET A 277 6.88 -5.38 -3.57
N ALA A 278 6.73 -6.70 -3.61
CA ALA A 278 7.78 -7.68 -3.82
C ALA A 278 7.18 -8.89 -4.54
N SER A 279 8.01 -9.72 -5.17
CA SER A 279 7.57 -10.99 -5.75
C SER A 279 7.45 -12.03 -4.64
N LEU A 280 6.26 -12.18 -4.06
CA LEU A 280 6.03 -13.09 -2.94
C LEU A 280 5.40 -14.42 -3.37
N PRO A 281 5.76 -15.54 -2.72
CA PRO A 281 5.09 -16.81 -2.93
C PRO A 281 3.64 -16.76 -2.40
N PRO A 282 2.79 -17.74 -2.74
CA PRO A 282 1.52 -17.94 -2.05
C PRO A 282 1.72 -18.13 -0.54
N ASN A 283 0.87 -17.50 0.26
CA ASN A 283 0.87 -17.53 1.73
C ASN A 283 2.29 -17.23 2.31
N PRO A 284 2.86 -16.05 2.02
CA PRO A 284 4.21 -15.70 2.45
C PRO A 284 4.43 -15.77 3.97
N VAL A 285 3.38 -15.57 4.80
CA VAL A 285 3.50 -15.74 6.26
C VAL A 285 3.81 -17.20 6.60
N ASN A 286 3.09 -18.17 6.02
CA ASN A 286 3.35 -19.59 6.21
C ASN A 286 4.74 -20.00 5.73
N VAL A 287 5.20 -19.45 4.60
CA VAL A 287 6.56 -19.72 4.08
C VAL A 287 7.61 -19.15 5.03
N SER A 288 7.43 -17.93 5.53
CA SER A 288 8.31 -17.31 6.52
C SER A 288 8.37 -18.14 7.80
N CYS A 289 7.23 -18.63 8.30
CA CYS A 289 7.17 -19.50 9.47
C CYS A 289 7.89 -20.83 9.26
N LYS A 290 7.69 -21.48 8.10
CA LYS A 290 8.41 -22.73 7.78
C LYS A 290 9.93 -22.52 7.78
N ASN A 291 10.40 -21.41 7.20
CA ASN A 291 11.81 -21.06 7.18
C ASN A 291 12.35 -20.79 8.59
N ALA A 292 11.61 -20.01 9.40
CA ALA A 292 11.96 -19.72 10.78
C ALA A 292 12.08 -21.00 11.63
N LEU A 293 11.12 -21.92 11.49
CA LEU A 293 11.09 -23.17 12.24
C LEU A 293 12.22 -24.13 11.84
N SER A 294 12.72 -24.04 10.60
CA SER A 294 13.79 -24.90 10.07
C SER A 294 15.20 -24.51 10.55
N ALA A 295 15.43 -23.24 10.90
CA ALA A 295 16.73 -22.79 11.41
C ALA A 295 16.94 -23.22 12.87
N ILE A 296 18.15 -23.64 13.26
CA ILE A 296 18.41 -24.07 14.65
C ILE A 296 18.67 -22.85 15.54
N ASP A 297 19.56 -21.97 15.10
CA ASP A 297 20.02 -20.83 15.91
C ASP A 297 19.06 -19.61 15.84
N PRO A 298 18.96 -18.80 16.91
CA PRO A 298 18.05 -17.66 16.95
C PRO A 298 18.30 -16.58 15.89
N ILE A 299 19.56 -16.16 15.65
CA ILE A 299 19.83 -15.08 14.68
C ILE A 299 19.65 -15.55 13.21
N PRO A 300 20.14 -16.73 12.81
CA PRO A 300 19.77 -17.33 11.54
C PRO A 300 18.26 -17.53 11.36
N THR A 301 17.52 -17.83 12.43
CA THR A 301 16.04 -17.88 12.37
C THR A 301 15.46 -16.56 11.86
N LEU A 302 15.93 -15.42 12.37
CA LEU A 302 15.49 -14.11 11.90
C LEU A 302 15.85 -13.90 10.43
N ARG A 303 17.09 -14.24 10.02
CA ARG A 303 17.56 -14.13 8.63
C ARG A 303 16.69 -14.92 7.65
N GLU A 304 16.41 -16.19 7.93
CA GLU A 304 15.64 -17.06 7.04
C GLU A 304 14.17 -16.62 6.95
N ALA A 305 13.61 -16.13 8.07
CA ALA A 305 12.23 -15.65 8.13
C ALA A 305 12.04 -14.39 7.27
N VAL A 306 12.90 -13.37 7.44
CA VAL A 306 12.81 -12.10 6.68
C VAL A 306 13.30 -12.24 5.24
N GLY A 307 14.09 -13.28 4.96
CA GLY A 307 14.62 -13.60 3.63
C GLY A 307 13.52 -13.88 2.59
N VAL A 308 12.33 -14.33 3.01
CA VAL A 308 11.19 -14.51 2.10
C VAL A 308 10.82 -13.20 1.40
N PHE A 309 10.88 -12.07 2.12
CA PHE A 309 10.59 -10.76 1.56
C PHE A 309 11.82 -10.17 0.83
N TYR A 310 12.97 -10.13 1.51
CA TYR A 310 14.16 -9.42 1.00
C TYR A 310 14.99 -10.19 -0.03
N ASN A 311 14.90 -11.53 -0.08
CA ASN A 311 15.65 -12.38 -1.01
C ASN A 311 14.74 -13.01 -2.10
N SER A 312 13.60 -12.38 -2.39
CA SER A 312 12.60 -12.87 -3.34
C SER A 312 13.10 -13.00 -4.79
N SER A 313 14.22 -12.37 -5.15
CA SER A 313 14.80 -12.41 -6.50
C SER A 313 15.98 -13.38 -6.68
N GLN A 314 16.37 -14.15 -5.66
CA GLN A 314 17.52 -15.08 -5.67
C GLN A 314 18.87 -14.47 -6.14
N CYS A 315 18.97 -13.15 -6.28
CA CYS A 315 20.10 -12.48 -6.92
C CYS A 315 21.12 -11.91 -5.92
N MET A 316 21.10 -12.37 -4.66
CA MET A 316 22.01 -11.86 -3.64
C MET A 316 22.57 -13.02 -2.80
N PHE A 317 23.81 -13.41 -3.10
CA PHE A 317 24.64 -14.24 -2.21
C PHE A 317 24.88 -13.56 -0.84
N THR A 318 24.55 -12.27 -0.73
CA THR A 318 24.52 -11.47 0.49
C THR A 318 23.15 -10.79 0.58
N ILE A 319 22.26 -11.20 1.49
CA ILE A 319 20.80 -10.90 1.50
C ILE A 319 20.43 -9.39 1.55
N LEU A 320 21.40 -8.47 1.63
CA LEU A 320 21.24 -7.24 2.43
C LEU A 320 21.74 -5.93 1.79
N CYS A 321 21.83 -5.82 0.46
CA CYS A 321 22.41 -4.63 -0.18
C CYS A 321 21.38 -3.67 -0.83
N GLY A 322 20.22 -4.17 -1.28
CA GLY A 322 19.33 -3.38 -2.16
C GLY A 322 18.28 -2.50 -1.47
N SER A 323 17.88 -2.81 -0.24
CA SER A 323 16.60 -2.30 0.31
C SER A 323 16.73 -1.06 1.20
N LEU A 324 17.94 -0.71 1.65
CA LEU A 324 18.16 0.43 2.55
C LEU A 324 17.89 1.78 1.87
N CYS A 325 18.12 1.88 0.55
CA CYS A 325 18.00 3.13 -0.19
C CYS A 325 16.57 3.39 -0.71
N ALA A 326 15.86 2.34 -1.15
CA ALA A 326 14.48 2.45 -1.61
C ALA A 326 13.51 2.86 -0.49
N PHE A 327 13.82 2.44 0.75
CA PHE A 327 13.01 2.76 1.92
C PHE A 327 13.07 4.24 2.29
N SER A 328 14.24 4.90 2.20
CA SER A 328 14.41 6.32 2.54
C SER A 328 13.56 7.26 1.66
N ILE A 329 13.43 6.95 0.37
CA ILE A 329 12.66 7.77 -0.58
C ILE A 329 11.16 7.51 -0.41
N PHE A 330 10.74 6.25 -0.17
CA PHE A 330 9.34 5.93 0.10
C PHE A 330 8.90 6.52 1.45
N HIS A 331 9.69 6.36 2.52
CA HIS A 331 9.42 6.96 3.83
C HIS A 331 9.35 8.48 3.80
N MET A 332 10.25 9.20 3.12
CA MET A 332 10.12 10.67 2.99
C MET A 332 8.82 11.07 2.27
N LYS A 333 8.36 10.29 1.29
CA LYS A 333 7.13 10.54 0.53
C LYS A 333 5.85 10.25 1.32
N THR A 334 5.84 9.25 2.20
CA THR A 334 4.68 8.90 3.07
C THR A 334 4.67 9.62 4.42
N PHE A 335 5.83 10.00 4.99
CA PHE A 335 5.90 10.64 6.31
C PHE A 335 5.39 12.08 6.33
N ARG A 336 5.35 12.80 5.20
CA ARG A 336 4.91 14.20 5.25
C ARG A 336 3.40 14.41 5.22
N PRO A 337 2.59 13.66 4.43
CA PRO A 337 1.15 13.58 4.67
C PRO A 337 0.84 13.20 6.12
N THR A 338 1.70 12.35 6.71
CA THR A 338 1.69 11.97 8.14
C THR A 338 1.94 13.17 9.07
N ILE A 339 2.95 13.99 8.80
CA ILE A 339 3.25 15.17 9.61
C ILE A 339 2.25 16.32 9.39
N LEU A 340 1.66 16.47 8.18
CA LEU A 340 0.81 17.61 7.84
C LEU A 340 -0.69 17.39 8.14
N ARG A 341 -1.19 16.15 8.26
CA ARG A 341 -2.62 15.86 8.54
C ARG A 341 -2.98 14.39 8.89
N LEU A 342 -2.15 13.40 8.59
CA LEU A 342 -2.38 12.00 8.96
C LEU A 342 -1.63 11.69 10.26
N ILE A 343 -2.25 11.84 11.42
CA ILE A 343 -1.57 11.56 12.68
C ILE A 343 -1.32 10.05 12.77
N LEU A 344 -0.16 9.59 12.29
CA LEU A 344 0.37 8.28 12.66
C LEU A 344 1.22 8.50 13.91
N PRO A 345 0.90 7.86 15.05
CA PRO A 345 1.62 8.09 16.29
C PRO A 345 3.03 7.45 16.31
N ALA A 346 3.79 7.46 15.20
CA ALA A 346 5.17 6.96 15.21
C ALA A 346 6.16 7.95 15.88
N HIS A 347 5.71 9.15 16.26
CA HIS A 347 6.56 10.24 16.76
C HIS A 347 6.92 10.19 18.26
N LYS A 348 6.54 9.15 19.00
CA LYS A 348 6.85 9.01 20.45
C LYS A 348 8.00 8.03 20.80
N ILE A 349 8.93 7.77 19.87
CA ILE A 349 10.12 6.90 20.13
C ILE A 349 11.42 7.74 20.29
N SER A 350 11.33 9.05 20.48
CA SER A 350 12.50 9.92 20.75
C SER A 350 12.57 10.39 22.20
N GLY A 351 12.34 9.49 23.15
CA GLY A 351 12.35 9.81 24.58
C GLY A 351 12.85 8.63 25.41
N PHE A 352 14.12 8.27 25.26
CA PHE A 352 14.90 7.56 26.26
C PHE A 352 16.32 8.11 26.22
N SER A 353 16.48 9.22 26.93
CA SER A 353 17.75 9.69 27.47
C SER A 353 17.43 10.17 28.89
N ASP A 354 17.46 9.21 29.81
CA ASP A 354 18.00 9.35 31.17
C ASP A 354 18.63 8.00 31.52
#